data_AF-A0A1W1Y0F2-F1
#
_entry.id   AF-A0A1W1Y0F2-F1
#
_cell.length_a   1.000
_cell.length_b   1.000
_cell.length_c   1.000
_cell.angle_alpha   90.00
_cell.angle_beta   90.00
_cell.angle_gamma   90.00
#
_symmetry.space_group_name_H-M   'P 1'
#
loop_
_entity.id
_entity.type
_entity.pdbx_description
1 polymer ?
#
loop_
_entity_poly.entity_id
_entity_poly.type
_entity_poly.pdbx_seq_one_letter_code
_entity_poly.pdbx_strand_id
1 'polypeptide(L)'
;MPQIHFIEGPVGAGKSTYAMALAAQGGFAHIALDAWFVRLFSPDRPSADVVPWYLARKDRLIALILDHARALLASGQSVALELGLIQQAPRVALLRALQQEGIAFTVHVLDAPEDVRHERVRRRNAEQGATFAMVVPDHVFEIASSMWQAPDEIELEEFDFVLPGEQAAAQV
;
A
#
# COMPACT_ATOMS: atom_id res chain seq x y z
N MET A 1 -3.63 -20.02 8.89
CA MET A 1 -4.83 -19.75 8.06
C MET A 1 -4.43 -18.68 7.04
N PRO A 2 -5.02 -18.67 5.84
CA PRO A 2 -4.81 -17.61 4.86
C PRO A 2 -5.20 -16.25 5.45
N GLN A 3 -4.43 -15.21 5.13
CA GLN A 3 -4.70 -13.85 5.62
C GLN A 3 -4.27 -12.79 4.63
N ILE A 4 -4.78 -11.57 4.85
CA ILE A 4 -4.34 -10.38 4.11
C ILE A 4 -3.16 -9.74 4.84
N HIS A 5 -2.09 -9.45 4.11
CA HIS A 5 -0.99 -8.64 4.58
C HIS A 5 -1.09 -7.24 3.96
N PHE A 6 -1.61 -6.27 4.70
CA PHE A 6 -1.61 -4.87 4.26
C PHE A 6 -0.22 -4.28 4.40
N ILE A 7 0.29 -3.64 3.36
CA ILE A 7 1.60 -3.01 3.36
C ILE A 7 1.40 -1.50 3.20
N GLU A 8 1.54 -0.77 4.30
CA GLU A 8 1.25 0.65 4.39
C GLU A 8 2.46 1.45 4.91
N GLY A 9 2.41 2.77 4.74
CA GLY A 9 3.56 3.65 4.99
C GLY A 9 3.64 4.82 4.02
N PRO A 10 4.43 5.86 4.33
CA PRO A 10 4.58 7.02 3.46
C PRO A 10 5.28 6.67 2.14
N VAL A 11 5.16 7.57 1.15
CA VAL A 11 5.86 7.43 -0.13
C VAL A 11 7.38 7.35 0.11
N GLY A 12 8.06 6.44 -0.59
CA GLY A 12 9.50 6.21 -0.42
C GLY A 12 9.91 5.32 0.75
N ALA A 13 8.97 4.83 1.58
CA ALA A 13 9.29 3.99 2.75
C ALA A 13 9.84 2.58 2.41
N GLY A 14 9.75 2.12 1.16
CA GLY A 14 10.22 0.78 0.76
C GLY A 14 9.14 -0.30 0.72
N LYS A 15 7.86 0.09 0.83
CA LYS A 15 6.68 -0.80 0.83
C LYS A 15 6.70 -1.85 -0.28
N SER A 16 6.87 -1.44 -1.54
CA SER A 16 6.72 -2.36 -2.67
C SER A 16 7.84 -3.40 -2.71
N THR A 17 9.05 -3.04 -2.30
CA THR A 17 10.16 -3.98 -2.15
C THR A 17 9.82 -5.01 -1.07
N TYR A 18 9.39 -4.55 0.11
CA TYR A 18 8.99 -5.43 1.21
C TYR A 18 7.80 -6.32 0.86
N ALA A 19 6.80 -5.78 0.15
CA ALA A 19 5.61 -6.52 -0.27
C ALA A 19 5.97 -7.67 -1.23
N MET A 20 6.82 -7.40 -2.23
CA MET A 20 7.31 -8.41 -3.17
C MET A 20 8.09 -9.51 -2.46
N ALA A 21 8.99 -9.11 -1.56
CA ALA A 21 9.78 -9.96 -0.70
C ALA A 21 8.91 -10.90 0.16
N LEU A 22 7.96 -10.32 0.91
CA LEU A 22 7.05 -11.05 1.78
C LEU A 22 6.20 -12.06 0.99
N ALA A 23 5.68 -11.62 -0.16
CA ALA A 23 4.88 -12.47 -1.05
C ALA A 23 5.69 -13.63 -1.64
N ALA A 24 6.93 -13.38 -2.05
CA ALA A 24 7.83 -14.41 -2.56
C ALA A 24 8.19 -15.45 -1.49
N GLN A 25 8.53 -15.00 -0.27
CA GLN A 25 8.85 -15.87 0.85
C GLN A 25 7.65 -16.73 1.30
N GLY A 26 6.47 -16.12 1.33
CA GLY A 26 5.24 -16.80 1.74
C GLY A 26 4.57 -17.63 0.64
N GLY A 27 5.04 -17.54 -0.61
CA GLY A 27 4.45 -18.25 -1.75
C GLY A 27 3.04 -17.77 -2.12
N PHE A 28 2.77 -16.47 -1.98
CA PHE A 28 1.47 -15.89 -2.27
C PHE A 28 1.55 -14.65 -3.18
N ALA A 29 0.39 -14.15 -3.62
CA ALA A 29 0.32 -13.03 -4.55
C ALA A 29 0.59 -11.68 -3.86
N HIS A 30 1.20 -10.75 -4.62
CA HIS A 30 1.29 -9.33 -4.28
C HIS A 30 0.45 -8.53 -5.26
N ILE A 31 -0.41 -7.66 -4.74
CA ILE A 31 -1.26 -6.76 -5.53
C ILE A 31 -1.00 -5.32 -5.07
N ALA A 32 -0.48 -4.51 -5.99
CA ALA A 32 -0.25 -3.09 -5.77
C ALA A 32 -1.29 -2.24 -6.50
N LEU A 33 -2.06 -1.45 -5.74
CA LEU A 33 -3.10 -0.58 -6.29
C LEU A 33 -2.51 0.38 -7.32
N ASP A 34 -1.36 1.01 -7.04
CA ASP A 34 -0.76 1.99 -7.93
C ASP A 34 -0.39 1.40 -9.29
N ALA A 35 0.12 0.16 -9.32
CA ALA A 35 0.45 -0.53 -10.57
C ALA A 35 -0.80 -0.76 -11.43
N TRP A 36 -1.91 -1.18 -10.81
CA TRP A 36 -3.18 -1.40 -11.51
C TRP A 36 -3.82 -0.08 -11.91
N PHE A 37 -3.77 0.94 -11.05
CA PHE A 37 -4.33 2.25 -11.31
C PHE A 37 -3.64 2.91 -12.50
N VAL A 38 -2.30 2.90 -12.52
CA VAL A 38 -1.52 3.45 -13.63
C VAL A 38 -1.89 2.77 -14.94
N ARG A 39 -1.95 1.44 -14.94
CA ARG A 39 -2.26 0.68 -16.16
C ARG A 39 -3.69 0.88 -16.65
N LEU A 40 -4.67 0.90 -15.75
CA LEU A 40 -6.09 0.89 -16.10
C LEU A 40 -6.66 2.30 -16.32
N PHE A 41 -6.13 3.32 -15.63
CA PHE A 41 -6.79 4.62 -15.56
C PHE A 41 -5.92 5.78 -15.99
N SER A 42 -4.59 5.75 -15.79
CA SER A 42 -3.74 6.88 -16.21
C SER A 42 -3.85 7.24 -17.71
N PRO A 43 -4.08 6.31 -18.65
CA PRO A 43 -4.33 6.67 -20.06
C PRO A 43 -5.56 7.57 -20.25
N ASP A 44 -6.56 7.46 -19.38
CA ASP A 44 -7.84 8.20 -19.44
C ASP A 44 -7.88 9.38 -18.46
N ARG A 45 -6.71 9.83 -17.98
CA ARG A 45 -6.65 10.93 -17.00
C ARG A 45 -7.11 12.24 -17.65
N PRO A 46 -8.12 12.93 -17.08
CA PRO A 46 -8.61 14.18 -17.62
C PRO A 46 -7.62 15.31 -17.34
N SER A 47 -7.72 16.40 -18.11
CA SER A 47 -6.94 17.62 -17.89
C SER A 47 -7.45 18.48 -16.74
N ALA A 48 -8.71 18.29 -16.32
CA ALA A 48 -9.38 18.99 -15.23
C ALA A 48 -10.08 17.97 -14.30
N ASP A 49 -10.47 18.39 -13.09
CA ASP A 49 -11.19 17.55 -12.12
C ASP A 49 -10.47 16.22 -11.77
N VAL A 50 -9.14 16.25 -11.78
CA VAL A 50 -8.29 15.06 -11.58
C VAL A 50 -8.51 14.40 -10.23
N VAL A 51 -8.72 15.18 -9.15
CA VAL A 51 -8.87 14.65 -7.79
C VAL A 51 -10.17 13.85 -7.63
N PRO A 52 -11.37 14.40 -7.93
CA PRO A 52 -12.60 13.60 -7.91
C PRO A 52 -12.53 12.38 -8.85
N TRP A 53 -11.96 12.55 -10.04
CA TRP A 53 -11.78 11.45 -11.00
C TRP A 53 -10.90 10.33 -10.45
N TYR A 54 -9.83 10.69 -9.72
CA TYR A 54 -8.88 9.76 -9.10
C TYR A 54 -9.53 9.01 -7.94
N LEU A 55 -10.14 9.73 -7.00
CA LEU A 55 -10.77 9.13 -5.81
C LEU A 55 -11.85 8.12 -6.20
N ALA A 56 -12.76 8.48 -7.10
CA ALA A 56 -13.82 7.57 -7.57
C ALA A 56 -13.29 6.30 -8.25
N ARG A 57 -12.09 6.33 -8.83
CA ARG A 57 -11.44 5.15 -9.44
C ARG A 57 -10.67 4.35 -8.40
N LYS A 58 -9.98 5.03 -7.47
CA LYS A 58 -9.28 4.41 -6.36
C LYS A 58 -10.25 3.58 -5.53
N ASP A 59 -11.41 4.13 -5.17
CA ASP A 59 -12.41 3.44 -4.36
C ASP A 59 -12.95 2.17 -5.05
N ARG A 60 -13.27 2.27 -6.35
CA ARG A 60 -13.69 1.11 -7.15
C ARG A 60 -12.60 0.05 -7.25
N LEU A 61 -11.34 0.48 -7.39
CA LEU A 61 -10.21 -0.42 -7.49
C LEU A 61 -9.91 -1.11 -6.16
N ILE A 62 -10.01 -0.41 -5.03
CA ILE A 62 -9.93 -1.00 -3.69
C ILE A 62 -10.98 -2.09 -3.52
N ALA A 63 -12.25 -1.79 -3.85
CA ALA A 63 -13.34 -2.77 -3.74
C ALA A 63 -13.04 -4.03 -4.59
N LEU A 64 -12.62 -3.85 -5.84
CA LEU A 64 -12.25 -4.98 -6.72
C LEU A 64 -11.08 -5.80 -6.17
N ILE A 65 -10.03 -5.14 -5.66
CA ILE A 65 -8.87 -5.82 -5.09
C ILE A 65 -9.28 -6.61 -3.85
N LEU A 66 -10.14 -6.07 -2.98
CA LEU A 66 -10.64 -6.76 -1.80
C LEU A 66 -11.50 -7.98 -2.18
N ASP A 67 -12.36 -7.87 -3.19
CA ASP A 67 -13.14 -9.02 -3.68
C ASP A 67 -12.23 -10.13 -4.23
N HIS A 68 -11.18 -9.75 -4.95
CA HIS A 68 -10.20 -10.73 -5.43
C HIS A 68 -9.39 -11.34 -4.26
N ALA A 69 -9.01 -10.54 -3.27
CA ALA A 69 -8.36 -11.02 -2.05
C ALA A 69 -9.24 -12.04 -1.32
N ARG A 70 -10.54 -11.80 -1.17
CA ARG A 70 -11.49 -12.76 -0.59
C ARG A 70 -11.49 -14.10 -1.34
N ALA A 71 -11.47 -14.08 -2.67
CA ALA A 71 -11.38 -15.29 -3.48
C ALA A 71 -10.07 -16.05 -3.26
N LEU A 72 -8.93 -15.36 -3.16
CA LEU A 72 -7.63 -15.96 -2.86
C LEU A 72 -7.63 -16.62 -1.47
N LEU A 73 -8.15 -15.93 -0.45
CA LEU A 73 -8.27 -16.48 0.90
C LEU A 73 -9.14 -17.75 0.93
N ALA A 74 -10.29 -17.73 0.25
CA ALA A 74 -11.18 -18.89 0.13
C ALA A 74 -10.52 -20.09 -0.57
N SER A 75 -9.53 -19.83 -1.42
CA SER A 75 -8.71 -20.87 -2.08
C SER A 75 -7.53 -21.37 -1.24
N GLY A 76 -7.35 -20.87 -0.02
CA GLY A 76 -6.24 -21.26 0.85
C GLY A 76 -4.97 -20.42 0.69
N GLN A 77 -5.03 -19.29 -0.03
CA GLN A 77 -3.86 -18.46 -0.32
C GLN A 77 -3.94 -17.12 0.43
N SER A 78 -2.86 -16.75 1.12
CA SER A 78 -2.69 -15.38 1.63
C SER A 78 -2.49 -14.41 0.47
N VAL A 79 -2.44 -13.11 0.76
CA VAL A 79 -2.14 -12.07 -0.24
C VAL A 79 -1.51 -10.85 0.42
N ALA A 80 -0.51 -10.23 -0.22
CA ALA A 80 0.00 -8.91 0.16
C ALA A 80 -0.67 -7.82 -0.67
N LEU A 81 -1.21 -6.79 0.00
CA LEU A 81 -1.91 -5.68 -0.62
C LEU A 81 -1.24 -4.34 -0.29
N GLU A 82 -0.93 -3.55 -1.32
CA GLU A 82 -0.60 -2.12 -1.17
C GLU A 82 -1.80 -1.30 -1.68
N LEU A 83 -2.61 -0.76 -0.77
CA LEU A 83 -3.83 -0.02 -1.13
C LEU A 83 -3.68 1.50 -0.99
N GLY A 84 -2.60 1.96 -0.36
CA GLY A 84 -2.34 3.38 -0.13
C GLY A 84 -3.35 3.97 0.84
N LEU A 85 -3.60 3.27 1.95
CA LEU A 85 -4.47 3.68 3.05
C LEU A 85 -3.73 4.69 3.94
N ILE A 86 -3.38 5.85 3.37
CA ILE A 86 -2.50 6.84 4.00
C ILE A 86 -3.15 7.64 5.13
N GLN A 87 -4.49 7.69 5.16
CA GLN A 87 -5.26 8.38 6.20
C GLN A 87 -5.84 7.36 7.17
N GLN A 88 -5.82 7.71 8.46
CA GLN A 88 -6.25 6.82 9.55
C GLN A 88 -7.73 6.45 9.43
N ALA A 89 -8.64 7.43 9.28
CA ALA A 89 -10.06 7.15 9.31
C ALA A 89 -10.53 6.16 8.21
N PRO A 90 -10.16 6.32 6.92
CA PRO A 90 -10.45 5.31 5.90
C PRO A 90 -9.79 3.95 6.16
N ARG A 91 -8.55 3.95 6.67
CA ARG A 91 -7.81 2.72 7.00
C ARG A 91 -8.53 1.92 8.08
N VAL A 92 -8.80 2.54 9.23
CA VAL A 92 -9.52 1.93 10.35
C VAL A 92 -10.91 1.45 9.94
N ALA A 93 -11.65 2.25 9.15
CA ALA A 93 -12.98 1.84 8.67
C ALA A 93 -12.92 0.54 7.84
N LEU A 94 -11.93 0.42 6.96
CA LEU A 94 -11.71 -0.79 6.16
C LEU A 94 -11.30 -1.98 7.04
N LEU A 95 -10.35 -1.79 7.96
CA LEU A 95 -9.87 -2.87 8.84
C LEU A 95 -11.00 -3.41 9.74
N ARG A 96 -11.82 -2.52 10.32
CA ARG A 96 -13.01 -2.92 11.10
C ARG A 96 -14.01 -3.72 10.27
N ALA A 97 -14.27 -3.32 9.03
CA ALA A 97 -15.19 -4.04 8.15
C ALA A 97 -14.68 -5.47 7.89
N LEU A 98 -13.40 -5.65 7.59
CA LEU A 98 -12.80 -6.97 7.39
C LEU A 98 -12.81 -7.82 8.67
N GLN A 99 -12.55 -7.20 9.83
CA GLN A 99 -12.61 -7.88 11.12
C GLN A 99 -14.03 -8.38 11.43
N GLN A 100 -15.05 -7.58 11.14
CA GLN A 100 -16.47 -7.96 11.27
C GLN A 100 -16.86 -9.11 10.33
N GLU A 101 -16.24 -9.18 9.14
CA GLU A 101 -16.38 -10.31 8.22
C GLU A 101 -15.62 -11.57 8.67
N GLY A 102 -14.83 -11.49 9.75
CA GLY A 102 -13.99 -12.59 10.24
C GLY A 102 -12.76 -12.86 9.37
N ILE A 103 -12.35 -11.90 8.53
CA ILE A 103 -11.16 -12.02 7.68
C ILE A 103 -9.92 -11.73 8.53
N ALA A 104 -8.98 -12.69 8.55
CA ALA A 104 -7.68 -12.50 9.18
C ALA A 104 -6.80 -11.55 8.35
N PHE A 105 -6.14 -10.61 9.03
CA PHE A 105 -5.18 -9.71 8.41
C PHE A 105 -4.09 -9.27 9.40
N THR A 106 -2.97 -8.82 8.83
CA THR A 106 -1.87 -8.13 9.53
C THR A 106 -1.52 -6.88 8.75
N VAL A 107 -1.28 -5.76 9.44
CA VAL A 107 -0.86 -4.49 8.84
C VAL A 107 0.63 -4.28 9.08
N HIS A 108 1.41 -4.28 8.00
CA HIS A 108 2.83 -3.97 8.01
C HIS A 108 3.02 -2.49 7.72
N VAL A 109 3.53 -1.72 8.67
CA VAL A 109 3.82 -0.31 8.46
C VAL A 109 5.32 -0.09 8.37
N LEU A 110 5.74 0.32 7.17
CA LEU A 110 7.11 0.71 6.90
C LEU A 110 7.22 2.22 6.99
N ASP A 111 8.26 2.70 7.66
CA ASP A 111 8.60 4.10 7.69
C ASP A 111 10.12 4.29 7.59
N ALA A 112 10.52 5.49 7.21
CA ALA A 112 11.91 5.94 7.19
C ALA A 112 11.92 7.47 7.29
N PRO A 113 13.04 8.07 7.76
CA PRO A 113 13.22 9.51 7.76
C PRO A 113 12.90 10.14 6.39
N GLU A 114 12.28 11.33 6.40
CA GLU A 114 11.76 11.96 5.20
C GLU A 114 12.83 12.25 4.14
N ASP A 115 13.98 12.72 4.56
CA ASP A 115 15.16 12.94 3.72
C ASP A 115 15.62 11.65 3.03
N VAL A 116 15.66 10.53 3.77
CA VAL A 116 15.98 9.20 3.23
C VAL A 116 14.92 8.76 2.22
N ARG A 117 13.62 8.92 2.53
CA ARG A 117 12.52 8.58 1.62
C ARG A 117 12.58 9.39 0.34
N HIS A 118 12.88 10.68 0.45
CA HIS A 118 12.96 11.59 -0.69
C HIS A 118 14.09 11.21 -1.63
N GLU A 119 15.27 10.92 -1.09
CA GLU A 119 16.42 10.45 -1.88
C GLU A 119 16.11 9.11 -2.58
N ARG A 120 15.48 8.17 -1.87
CA ARG A 120 15.03 6.89 -2.46
C ARG A 120 14.07 7.11 -3.63
N VAL A 121 13.13 8.06 -3.52
CA VAL A 121 12.17 8.37 -4.59
C VAL A 121 12.88 8.96 -5.80
N ARG A 122 13.81 9.90 -5.61
CA ARG A 122 14.60 10.49 -6.69
C ARG A 122 15.43 9.45 -7.41
N ARG A 123 16.14 8.59 -6.67
CA ARG A 123 16.89 7.46 -7.25
C ARG A 123 15.98 6.51 -8.04
N ARG A 124 14.85 6.11 -7.46
CA ARG A 124 13.88 5.21 -8.14
C ARG A 124 13.33 5.83 -9.43
N ASN A 125 13.06 7.14 -9.44
CA ASN A 125 12.58 7.83 -10.64
C ASN A 125 13.63 7.80 -11.78
N ALA A 126 14.92 7.84 -11.43
CA ALA A 126 16.01 7.77 -12.40
C ALA A 126 16.29 6.33 -12.87
N GLU A 127 16.30 5.36 -11.96
CA GLU A 127 16.68 3.97 -12.25
C GLU A 127 15.54 3.13 -12.86
N GLN A 128 14.29 3.43 -12.52
CA GLN A 128 13.10 2.71 -12.99
C GLN A 128 13.19 1.18 -12.83
N GLY A 129 13.62 0.72 -11.65
CA GLY A 129 13.78 -0.70 -11.32
C GLY A 129 12.47 -1.50 -11.20
N ALA A 130 12.54 -2.73 -10.69
CA ALA A 130 11.44 -3.70 -10.72
C ALA A 130 10.13 -3.25 -10.01
N THR A 131 10.24 -2.38 -9.00
CA THR A 131 9.09 -1.83 -8.25
C THR A 131 8.61 -0.48 -8.79
N PHE A 132 9.15 0.00 -9.92
CA PHE A 132 8.77 1.26 -10.51
C PHE A 132 7.41 1.16 -11.22
N ALA A 133 6.44 1.91 -10.71
CA ALA A 133 5.12 2.06 -11.35
C ALA A 133 5.00 3.38 -12.12
N MET A 134 5.51 4.48 -11.55
CA MET A 134 5.39 5.83 -12.09
C MET A 134 6.42 6.78 -11.48
N VAL A 135 6.69 7.87 -12.19
CA VAL A 135 7.48 9.00 -11.67
C VAL A 135 6.71 9.68 -10.54
N VAL A 136 7.38 9.93 -9.43
CA VAL A 136 6.86 10.75 -8.32
C VAL A 136 7.69 12.05 -8.25
N PRO A 137 7.21 13.16 -8.81
CA PRO A 137 7.89 14.45 -8.69
C PRO A 137 7.98 14.93 -7.24
N ASP A 138 8.96 15.78 -6.93
CA ASP A 138 9.18 16.34 -5.57
C ASP A 138 7.89 16.93 -4.98
N HIS A 139 7.13 17.75 -5.72
CA HIS A 139 5.87 18.31 -5.20
C HIS A 139 4.81 17.25 -4.86
N VAL A 140 4.78 16.11 -5.57
CA VAL A 140 3.88 14.99 -5.25
C VAL A 140 4.38 14.27 -4.00
N PHE A 141 5.70 14.13 -3.84
CA PHE A 141 6.31 13.57 -2.63
C PHE A 141 5.94 14.38 -1.39
N GLU A 142 6.04 15.71 -1.44
CA GLU A 142 5.68 16.61 -0.33
C GLU A 142 4.19 16.48 0.03
N ILE A 143 3.31 16.49 -0.97
CA ILE A 143 1.86 16.34 -0.76
C ILE A 143 1.54 14.95 -0.16
N ALA A 144 2.11 13.88 -0.73
CA ALA A 144 1.87 12.53 -0.23
C ALA A 144 2.43 12.32 1.20
N SER A 145 3.59 12.91 1.51
CA SER A 145 4.19 12.86 2.86
C SER A 145 3.34 13.62 3.87
N SER A 146 2.82 14.80 3.52
CA SER A 146 1.97 15.59 4.43
C SER A 146 0.59 14.98 4.68
N MET A 147 0.09 14.13 3.77
CA MET A 147 -1.17 13.39 3.95
C MET A 147 -1.01 12.10 4.76
N TRP A 148 0.21 11.63 5.01
CA TRP A 148 0.44 10.40 5.77
C TRP A 148 0.07 10.58 7.25
N GLN A 149 -0.78 9.68 7.74
CA GLN A 149 -1.13 9.55 9.15
C GLN A 149 -0.67 8.18 9.63
N ALA A 150 0.42 8.17 10.39
CA ALA A 150 0.92 6.97 11.06
C ALA A 150 -0.15 6.40 12.02
N PRO A 151 -0.17 5.09 12.26
CA PRO A 151 -1.05 4.51 13.28
C PRO A 151 -0.76 5.11 14.64
N ASP A 152 -1.83 5.46 15.36
CA ASP A 152 -1.74 5.90 16.76
C ASP A 152 -1.86 4.69 17.71
N GLU A 153 -1.72 4.96 19.02
CA GLU A 153 -1.79 3.91 20.05
C GLU A 153 -3.11 3.14 20.00
N ILE A 154 -4.24 3.80 19.72
CA ILE A 154 -5.56 3.16 19.66
C ILE A 154 -5.63 2.21 18.46
N GLU A 155 -5.17 2.64 17.28
CA GLU A 155 -5.13 1.82 16.09
C GLU A 155 -4.19 0.61 16.28
N LEU A 156 -3.05 0.81 16.94
CA LEU A 156 -2.08 -0.25 17.24
C LEU A 156 -2.59 -1.26 18.27
N GLU A 157 -3.44 -0.85 19.21
CA GLU A 157 -4.06 -1.75 20.18
C GLU A 157 -5.24 -2.55 19.59
N GLU A 158 -5.94 -2.00 18.60
CA GLU A 158 -7.14 -2.61 18.02
C GLU A 158 -6.84 -3.71 16.99
N PHE A 159 -5.73 -3.59 16.25
CA PHE A 159 -5.40 -4.49 15.14
C PHE A 159 -4.00 -5.09 15.26
N ASP A 160 -3.75 -6.16 14.50
CA ASP A 160 -2.43 -6.77 14.40
C ASP A 160 -1.50 -5.93 13.50
N PHE A 161 -0.56 -5.23 14.12
CA PHE A 161 0.46 -4.44 13.43
C PHE A 161 1.85 -5.04 13.56
N VAL A 162 2.58 -5.02 12.45
CA VAL A 162 4.02 -5.29 12.39
C VAL A 162 4.71 -4.01 11.93
N LEU A 163 5.74 -3.59 12.67
CA LEU A 163 6.61 -2.47 12.32
C LEU A 163 7.99 -3.04 11.94
N PRO A 164 8.22 -3.42 10.66
CA PRO A 164 9.49 -4.01 10.27
C PRO A 164 10.62 -3.00 10.51
N GLY A 165 11.65 -3.40 11.26
CA GLY A 165 12.83 -2.55 11.45
C GLY A 165 13.55 -2.25 10.12
N GLU A 166 14.36 -1.20 10.09
CA GLU A 166 15.04 -0.73 8.86
C GLU A 166 15.85 -1.82 8.13
N GLN A 167 16.36 -2.83 8.84
CA GLN A 167 17.11 -3.95 8.26
C GLN A 167 16.23 -4.92 7.45
N ALA A 168 14.95 -5.09 7.81
CA ALA A 168 14.02 -5.94 7.05
C ALA A 168 13.69 -5.35 5.67
N ALA A 169 13.75 -4.02 5.53
CA ALA A 169 13.56 -3.32 4.26
C ALA A 169 14.81 -3.32 3.35
N ALA A 170 15.99 -3.70 3.90
CA ALA A 170 17.27 -3.67 3.21
C ALA A 170 17.85 -5.07 2.91
N GLN A 171 17.30 -6.13 3.48
CA GLN A 171 17.78 -7.51 3.33
C GLN A 171 16.84 -8.44 2.56
N VAL A 172 15.78 -7.90 1.94
CA VAL A 172 14.90 -8.68 1.06
C VAL A 172 14.63 -7.97 -0.25
#